data_AF-A0A3D1P386-F1
#
_entry.id   AF-A0A3D1P386-F1
#
_cell.length_a   1.000
_cell.length_b   1.000
_cell.length_c   1.000
_cell.angle_alpha   90.00
_cell.angle_beta   90.00
_cell.angle_gamma   90.00
#
_symmetry.space_group_name_H-M   'P 1'
#
loop_
_entity.id
_entity.type
_entity.pdbx_description
1 polymer ?
#
loop_
_entity_poly.entity_id
_entity_poly.type
_entity_poly.pdbx_seq_one_letter_code
_entity_poly.pdbx_strand_id
1 'polypeptide(L)'
;MAEDRRPKRPPKPLDSARLEELALAYVARFATSAAKLEQYLRRKLRERGWEGEGEAPVGKMVERYVAAGYVDDLAYARSKSGSLLRRGYGQRRIGQALHAAGIAEEVRDEVRAGEGEQRRAALAMARKRGFGPFGRDAPDRPQREKQIAALLRAGHRLDSARELVNAASMEAAEAWAAQDGDE
;
A
#
# COMPACT_ATOMS: atom_id res chain seq x y z
N MET A 1 -12.79 -43.40 16.36
CA MET A 1 -12.75 -43.73 14.92
C MET A 1 -11.99 -42.61 14.24
N ALA A 2 -10.75 -42.86 13.79
CA ALA A 2 -9.94 -41.85 13.11
C ALA A 2 -10.48 -41.67 11.69
N GLU A 3 -10.86 -40.44 11.35
CA GLU A 3 -11.43 -40.08 10.07
C GLU A 3 -10.35 -40.20 8.98
N ASP A 4 -10.53 -41.17 8.07
CA ASP A 4 -9.67 -41.44 6.92
C ASP A 4 -9.69 -40.24 5.97
N ARG A 5 -8.74 -39.34 6.17
CA ARG A 5 -8.61 -38.12 5.41
C ARG A 5 -8.00 -38.45 4.06
N ARG A 6 -8.86 -38.78 3.09
CA ARG A 6 -8.51 -39.07 1.67
C ARG A 6 -7.35 -38.18 1.21
N PRO A 7 -6.25 -38.75 0.68
CA PRO A 7 -5.12 -37.96 0.21
C PRO A 7 -5.59 -37.01 -0.90
N LYS A 8 -5.38 -35.71 -0.69
CA LYS A 8 -5.72 -34.69 -1.69
C LYS A 8 -4.91 -34.99 -2.95
N ARG A 9 -5.60 -35.29 -4.06
CA ARG A 9 -4.99 -35.41 -5.38
C ARG A 9 -4.19 -34.12 -5.66
N PRO A 10 -2.97 -34.22 -6.20
CA PRO A 10 -2.21 -33.04 -6.58
C PRO A 10 -3.05 -32.21 -7.56
N PRO A 11 -3.06 -30.87 -7.44
CA PRO A 11 -3.81 -30.02 -8.34
C PRO A 11 -3.35 -30.28 -9.77
N LYS A 12 -4.30 -30.37 -10.70
CA LYS A 12 -3.97 -30.53 -12.13
C LYS A 12 -3.10 -29.34 -12.58
N PRO A 13 -2.14 -29.57 -13.50
CA PRO A 13 -1.38 -28.48 -14.11
C PRO A 13 -2.28 -27.44 -14.76
N LEU A 14 -1.77 -26.24 -14.96
CA LEU A 14 -2.52 -25.18 -15.63
C LEU A 14 -2.35 -25.30 -17.15
N ASP A 15 -3.46 -25.25 -17.87
CA ASP A 15 -3.51 -24.94 -19.29
C ASP A 15 -3.90 -23.45 -19.46
N SER A 16 -3.97 -22.96 -20.70
CA SER A 16 -4.33 -21.57 -21.00
C SER A 16 -5.70 -21.18 -20.44
N ALA A 17 -6.70 -22.07 -20.56
CA ALA A 17 -8.06 -21.80 -20.11
C ALA A 17 -8.14 -21.66 -18.58
N ARG A 18 -7.52 -22.59 -17.84
CA ARG A 18 -7.47 -22.55 -16.37
C ARG A 18 -6.67 -21.35 -15.86
N LEU A 19 -5.64 -20.93 -16.59
CA LEU A 19 -4.88 -19.73 -16.25
C LEU A 19 -5.72 -18.45 -16.41
N GLU A 20 -6.47 -18.33 -17.51
CA GLU A 20 -7.39 -17.21 -17.76
C GLU A 20 -8.53 -17.19 -16.71
N GLU A 21 -9.14 -18.34 -16.41
CA GLU A 21 -10.16 -18.47 -15.35
C GLU A 21 -9.63 -17.99 -13.99
N LEU A 22 -8.39 -18.37 -13.64
CA LEU A 22 -7.75 -17.92 -12.41
C LEU A 22 -7.50 -16.41 -12.40
N ALA A 23 -7.07 -15.84 -13.53
CA ALA A 23 -6.85 -14.41 -13.67
C ALA A 23 -8.16 -13.64 -13.54
N LEU A 24 -9.21 -14.07 -14.25
CA LEU A 24 -10.53 -13.46 -14.24
C LEU A 24 -11.16 -13.50 -12.83
N ALA A 25 -11.13 -14.67 -12.19
CA ALA A 25 -11.64 -14.81 -10.82
C ALA A 25 -10.86 -13.94 -9.82
N TYR A 26 -9.56 -13.72 -10.04
CA TYR A 26 -8.75 -12.88 -9.17
C TYR A 26 -9.12 -11.40 -9.31
N VAL A 27 -9.17 -10.87 -10.54
CA VAL A 27 -9.49 -9.45 -10.77
C VAL A 27 -10.94 -9.11 -10.46
N ALA A 28 -11.87 -10.07 -10.61
CA ALA A 28 -13.27 -9.89 -10.22
C ALA A 28 -13.45 -9.73 -8.70
N ARG A 29 -12.51 -10.24 -7.89
CA ARG A 29 -12.59 -10.24 -6.42
C ARG A 29 -11.71 -9.18 -5.76
N PHE A 30 -10.58 -8.83 -6.38
CA PHE A 30 -9.56 -8.01 -5.75
C PHE A 30 -9.15 -6.83 -6.62
N ALA A 31 -9.14 -5.63 -6.04
CA ALA A 31 -8.40 -4.51 -6.59
C ALA A 31 -6.90 -4.85 -6.58
N THR A 32 -6.28 -4.93 -7.76
CA THR A 32 -4.88 -5.34 -7.95
C THR A 32 -4.19 -4.44 -8.96
N SER A 33 -2.85 -4.41 -8.89
CA SER A 33 -2.00 -3.87 -9.94
C SER A 33 -1.60 -4.95 -10.94
N ALA A 34 -1.07 -4.53 -12.09
CA ALA A 34 -0.58 -5.41 -13.15
C ALA A 34 0.52 -6.34 -12.63
N ALA A 35 1.53 -5.78 -11.95
CA ALA A 35 2.63 -6.55 -11.38
C ALA A 35 2.17 -7.57 -10.33
N LYS A 36 1.14 -7.24 -9.53
CA LYS A 36 0.59 -8.17 -8.54
C LYS A 36 -0.20 -9.30 -9.19
N LEU A 37 -0.95 -9.02 -10.26
CA LEU A 37 -1.61 -10.06 -11.05
C LEU A 37 -0.58 -10.99 -11.67
N GLU A 38 0.47 -10.45 -12.27
CA GLU A 38 1.58 -11.25 -12.81
C GLU A 38 2.23 -12.13 -11.74
N GLN A 39 2.59 -11.55 -10.59
CA GLN A 39 3.18 -12.30 -9.49
C GLN A 39 2.26 -13.41 -8.99
N TYR A 40 0.96 -13.15 -8.92
CA TYR A 40 -0.05 -14.14 -8.55
C TYR A 40 -0.07 -15.30 -9.55
N LEU A 41 -0.16 -15.01 -10.85
CA LEU A 41 -0.21 -16.03 -11.90
C LEU A 41 1.09 -16.85 -11.97
N ARG A 42 2.26 -16.20 -11.93
CA ARG A 42 3.56 -16.89 -11.88
C ARG A 42 3.68 -17.79 -10.66
N ARG A 43 3.19 -17.36 -9.50
CA ARG A 43 3.14 -18.22 -8.30
C ARG A 43 2.24 -19.43 -8.54
N LYS A 44 1.07 -19.26 -9.14
CA LYS A 44 0.16 -20.37 -9.45
C LYS A 44 0.74 -21.37 -10.44
N LEU A 45 1.50 -20.90 -11.42
CA LEU A 45 2.25 -21.76 -12.34
C LEU A 45 3.32 -22.56 -11.60
N ARG A 46 4.09 -21.96 -10.67
CA ARG A 46 5.07 -22.69 -9.85
C ARG A 46 4.41 -23.73 -8.93
N GLU A 47 3.23 -23.42 -8.38
CA GLU A 47 2.51 -24.31 -7.47
C GLU A 47 1.86 -25.52 -8.17
N ARG A 48 1.44 -25.38 -9.43
CA ARG A 48 0.62 -26.38 -10.14
C ARG A 48 1.29 -27.00 -11.36
N GLY A 49 2.32 -26.35 -11.90
CA GLY A 49 2.88 -26.69 -13.20
C GLY A 49 2.08 -26.08 -14.36
N TRP A 50 2.67 -26.20 -15.56
CA TRP A 50 2.14 -25.74 -16.83
C TRP A 50 2.09 -26.93 -17.79
N GLU A 51 0.94 -27.16 -18.44
CA GLU A 51 0.74 -28.24 -19.42
C GLU A 51 0.44 -27.73 -20.84
N GLY A 52 0.46 -26.41 -21.06
CA GLY A 52 0.31 -25.83 -22.39
C GLY A 52 1.60 -25.88 -23.21
N GLU A 53 1.47 -25.62 -24.52
CA GLU A 53 2.61 -25.53 -25.42
C GLU A 53 3.47 -24.29 -25.13
N GLY A 54 4.79 -24.46 -25.07
CA GLY A 54 5.74 -23.38 -24.85
C GLY A 54 5.67 -22.74 -23.45
N GLU A 55 6.13 -21.49 -23.34
CA GLU A 55 6.06 -20.72 -22.10
C GLU A 55 4.65 -20.17 -21.85
N ALA A 56 4.19 -20.24 -20.60
CA ALA A 56 2.91 -19.68 -20.21
C ALA A 56 2.82 -18.17 -20.53
N PRO A 57 1.77 -17.68 -21.22
CA PRO A 57 1.72 -16.33 -21.78
C PRO A 57 1.29 -15.26 -20.75
N VAL A 58 1.91 -15.25 -19.56
CA VAL A 58 1.47 -14.39 -18.44
C VAL A 58 1.54 -12.91 -18.78
N GLY A 59 2.64 -12.44 -19.37
CA GLY A 59 2.80 -11.02 -19.74
C GLY A 59 1.71 -10.54 -20.70
N LYS A 60 1.51 -11.27 -21.80
CA LYS A 60 0.45 -11.00 -22.79
C LYS A 60 -0.95 -11.02 -22.17
N MET A 61 -1.20 -11.91 -21.21
CA MET A 61 -2.47 -11.97 -20.48
C MET A 61 -2.67 -10.72 -19.62
N VAL A 62 -1.66 -10.29 -18.87
CA VAL A 62 -1.73 -9.08 -18.05
C VAL A 62 -1.93 -7.84 -18.92
N GLU A 63 -1.22 -7.72 -20.04
CA GLU A 63 -1.40 -6.64 -21.01
C GLU A 63 -2.84 -6.57 -21.54
N ARG A 64 -3.44 -7.72 -21.90
CA ARG A 64 -4.84 -7.80 -22.31
C ARG A 64 -5.80 -7.33 -21.21
N TYR A 65 -5.52 -7.69 -19.95
CA TYR A 65 -6.37 -7.31 -18.82
C TYR A 65 -6.27 -5.82 -18.49
N VAL A 66 -5.09 -5.22 -18.66
CA VAL A 66 -4.90 -3.77 -18.56
C VAL A 66 -5.64 -3.08 -19.71
N ALA A 67 -5.44 -3.52 -20.95
CA ALA A 67 -6.12 -2.95 -22.12
C ALA A 67 -7.66 -3.07 -22.05
N ALA A 68 -8.17 -4.14 -21.45
CA ALA A 68 -9.60 -4.34 -21.21
C ALA A 68 -10.14 -3.57 -19.99
N GLY A 69 -9.28 -2.89 -19.22
CA GLY A 69 -9.68 -2.12 -18.03
C GLY A 69 -9.98 -2.96 -16.79
N TYR A 70 -9.67 -4.26 -16.78
CA TYR A 70 -9.80 -5.10 -15.57
C TYR A 70 -8.72 -4.79 -14.53
N VAL A 71 -7.59 -4.22 -14.98
CA VAL A 71 -6.51 -3.76 -14.13
C VAL A 71 -6.18 -2.32 -14.50
N ASP A 72 -6.19 -1.45 -13.50
CA ASP A 72 -5.84 -0.04 -13.63
C ASP A 72 -4.89 0.33 -12.49
N ASP A 73 -3.61 0.50 -12.84
CA ASP A 73 -2.55 0.80 -11.88
C ASP A 73 -2.71 2.20 -11.27
N LEU A 74 -3.24 3.16 -12.03
CA LEU A 74 -3.48 4.52 -11.53
C LEU A 74 -4.63 4.54 -10.53
N ALA A 75 -5.76 3.90 -10.85
CA ALA A 75 -6.88 3.75 -9.93
C ALA A 75 -6.48 2.98 -8.67
N TYR A 76 -5.71 1.89 -8.82
CA TYR A 76 -5.15 1.16 -7.69
C TYR A 76 -4.25 2.05 -6.82
N ALA A 77 -3.35 2.82 -7.45
CA ALA A 77 -2.41 3.68 -6.75
C ALA A 77 -3.11 4.82 -5.98
N ARG A 78 -4.10 5.48 -6.59
CA ARG A 78 -4.94 6.50 -5.94
C ARG A 78 -5.66 5.94 -4.72
N SER A 79 -6.33 4.80 -4.88
CA SER A 79 -7.06 4.14 -3.78
C SER A 79 -6.11 3.73 -2.64
N LYS A 80 -4.96 3.14 -2.98
CA LYS A 80 -3.97 2.68 -2.01
C LYS A 80 -3.32 3.84 -1.27
N SER A 81 -2.94 4.90 -1.99
CA SER A 81 -2.36 6.14 -1.44
C SER A 81 -3.34 6.78 -0.45
N GLY A 82 -4.57 7.06 -0.89
CA GLY A 82 -5.61 7.65 -0.04
C GLY A 82 -5.93 6.81 1.21
N SER A 83 -5.99 5.49 1.08
CA SER A 83 -6.21 4.59 2.24
C SER A 83 -5.09 4.68 3.28
N LEU A 84 -3.84 4.75 2.83
CA LEU A 84 -2.68 4.87 3.73
C LEU A 84 -2.56 6.27 4.35
N LEU A 85 -2.86 7.33 3.59
CA LEU A 85 -2.93 8.70 4.11
C LEU A 85 -3.95 8.82 5.23
N ARG A 86 -5.18 8.33 5.03
CA ARG A 86 -6.23 8.32 6.06
C ARG A 86 -5.84 7.53 7.31
N ARG A 87 -4.95 6.55 7.19
CA ARG A 87 -4.40 5.79 8.32
C ARG A 87 -3.24 6.50 9.03
N GLY A 88 -2.80 7.64 8.51
CA GLY A 88 -1.71 8.46 9.04
C GLY A 88 -0.32 8.06 8.59
N TYR A 89 -0.17 7.30 7.49
CA TYR A 89 1.16 7.00 6.94
C TYR A 89 1.67 8.16 6.10
N GLY A 90 2.96 8.45 6.21
CA GLY A 90 3.60 9.51 5.43
C GLY A 90 4.05 9.05 4.04
N GLN A 91 4.40 10.02 3.20
CA GLN A 91 4.69 9.83 1.77
C GLN A 91 5.74 8.74 1.51
N ARG A 92 6.78 8.63 2.34
CA ARG A 92 7.81 7.60 2.16
C ARG A 92 7.25 6.18 2.30
N ARG A 93 6.33 5.96 3.24
CA ARG A 93 5.71 4.63 3.41
C ARG A 93 4.69 4.32 2.32
N ILE A 94 3.99 5.33 1.84
CA ILE A 94 3.07 5.20 0.70
C ILE A 94 3.87 4.82 -0.55
N GLY A 95 4.94 5.54 -0.87
CA GLY A 95 5.81 5.25 -2.01
C GLY A 95 6.38 3.82 -1.95
N GLN A 96 6.85 3.38 -0.79
CA GLN A 96 7.30 1.99 -0.60
C GLN A 96 6.20 0.96 -0.85
N ALA A 97 4.96 1.22 -0.42
CA ALA A 97 3.84 0.32 -0.63
C ALA A 97 3.41 0.24 -2.10
N LEU A 98 3.48 1.36 -2.83
CA LEU A 98 3.19 1.41 -4.27
C LEU A 98 4.30 0.75 -5.08
N HIS A 99 5.58 1.00 -4.73
CA HIS A 99 6.72 0.33 -5.33
C HIS A 99 6.67 -1.18 -5.14
N ALA A 100 6.36 -1.66 -3.93
CA ALA A 100 6.17 -3.08 -3.65
C ALA A 100 4.96 -3.69 -4.39
N ALA A 101 4.00 -2.87 -4.84
CA ALA A 101 2.92 -3.28 -5.72
C ALA A 101 3.29 -3.20 -7.21
N GLY A 102 4.53 -2.85 -7.55
CA GLY A 102 5.02 -2.72 -8.92
C GLY A 102 4.44 -1.55 -9.70
N ILE A 103 3.92 -0.53 -9.02
CA ILE A 103 3.41 0.68 -9.67
C ILE A 103 4.59 1.49 -10.22
N ALA A 104 4.51 1.90 -11.49
CA ALA A 104 5.52 2.69 -12.19
C ALA A 104 5.80 4.03 -11.50
N GLU A 105 6.99 4.59 -11.70
CA GLU A 105 7.41 5.82 -11.02
C GLU A 105 6.52 7.01 -11.34
N GLU A 106 6.18 7.17 -12.60
CA GLU A 106 5.32 8.22 -13.14
C GLU A 106 3.95 8.21 -12.46
N VAL A 107 3.37 7.01 -12.28
CA VAL A 107 2.08 6.83 -11.59
C VAL A 107 2.22 7.12 -10.09
N ARG A 108 3.34 6.72 -9.46
CA ARG A 108 3.58 7.03 -8.03
C ARG A 108 3.71 8.54 -7.80
N ASP A 109 4.34 9.24 -8.73
CA ASP A 109 4.51 10.68 -8.69
C ASP A 109 3.20 11.41 -8.96
N GLU A 110 2.38 10.93 -9.91
CA GLU A 110 1.05 11.48 -10.19
C GLU A 110 0.12 11.40 -8.97
N VAL A 111 0.15 10.30 -8.22
CA VAL A 111 -0.72 10.11 -7.04
C VAL A 111 -0.09 10.60 -5.72
N ARG A 112 1.03 11.32 -5.80
CA ARG A 112 1.73 11.85 -4.64
C ARG A 112 0.84 12.84 -3.90
N ALA A 113 0.76 12.67 -2.59
CA ALA A 113 -0.03 13.56 -1.74
C ALA A 113 0.56 14.98 -1.74
N GLY A 114 -0.30 16.00 -1.82
CA GLY A 114 0.11 17.38 -1.63
C GLY A 114 0.62 17.63 -0.21
N GLU A 115 1.33 18.74 0.04
CA GLU A 115 1.90 18.98 1.38
C GLU A 115 0.82 19.04 2.47
N GLY A 116 -0.29 19.74 2.23
CA GLY A 116 -1.40 19.82 3.18
C GLY A 116 -1.95 18.44 3.55
N GLU A 117 -2.08 17.52 2.59
CA GLU A 117 -2.50 16.14 2.86
C GLU A 117 -1.48 15.37 3.70
N GLN A 118 -0.19 15.57 3.43
CA GLN A 118 0.89 14.96 4.22
C GLN A 118 0.88 15.47 5.66
N ARG A 119 0.69 16.79 5.88
CA ARG A 119 0.58 17.38 7.21
C ARG A 119 -0.63 16.82 7.97
N ARG A 120 -1.80 16.73 7.31
CA ARG A 120 -3.01 16.09 7.88
C ARG A 120 -2.78 14.61 8.24
N ALA A 121 -2.07 13.85 7.41
CA ALA A 121 -1.74 12.46 7.71
C ALA A 121 -0.81 12.35 8.93
N ALA A 122 0.17 13.25 9.06
CA ALA A 122 1.06 13.30 10.21
C ALA A 122 0.28 13.62 11.50
N LEU A 123 -0.62 14.60 11.47
CA LEU A 123 -1.52 14.95 12.58
C LEU A 123 -2.37 13.75 12.99
N ALA A 124 -3.00 13.05 12.03
CA ALA A 124 -3.80 11.86 12.28
C ALA A 124 -2.99 10.76 13.00
N MET A 125 -1.72 10.58 12.62
CA MET A 125 -0.83 9.63 13.27
C MET A 125 -0.44 10.05 14.69
N ALA A 126 -0.12 11.33 14.90
CA ALA A 126 0.22 11.88 16.20
C ALA A 126 -0.95 11.76 17.19
N ARG A 127 -2.16 12.15 16.78
CA ARG A 127 -3.40 11.96 17.57
C ARG A 127 -3.64 10.50 17.93
N LYS A 128 -3.59 9.61 16.94
CA LYS A 128 -3.81 8.16 17.14
C LYS A 128 -2.82 7.53 18.12
N ARG A 129 -1.62 8.09 18.24
CA ARG A 129 -0.53 7.55 19.07
C ARG A 129 -0.28 8.35 20.35
N GLY A 130 -1.00 9.45 20.57
CA GLY A 130 -0.77 10.34 21.71
C GLY A 130 0.62 10.97 21.71
N PHE A 131 1.12 11.40 20.55
CA PHE A 131 2.43 12.04 20.43
C PHE A 131 2.33 13.56 20.60
N GLY A 132 3.41 14.18 21.09
CA GLY A 132 3.46 15.62 21.36
C GLY A 132 2.31 16.08 22.25
N PRO A 133 1.56 17.13 21.85
CA PRO A 133 0.48 17.70 22.67
C PRO A 133 -0.74 16.79 22.79
N PHE A 134 -0.81 15.67 22.06
CA PHE A 134 -1.90 14.69 22.15
C PHE A 134 -1.68 13.63 23.24
N GLY A 135 -0.51 13.64 23.88
CA GLY A 135 -0.22 12.82 25.06
C GLY A 135 -0.89 13.37 26.32
N ARG A 136 -0.90 12.57 27.41
CA ARG A 136 -1.40 13.03 28.72
C ARG A 136 -0.46 14.04 29.37
N ASP A 137 0.83 13.75 29.29
CA ASP A 137 1.89 14.56 29.89
C ASP A 137 2.81 15.10 28.79
N ALA A 138 3.42 16.25 29.05
CA ALA A 138 4.43 16.80 28.17
C ALA A 138 5.63 15.82 28.11
N PRO A 139 5.98 15.29 26.91
CA PRO A 139 7.03 14.30 26.82
C PRO A 139 8.39 14.91 27.18
N ASP A 140 9.21 14.18 27.93
CA ASP A 140 10.62 14.54 28.15
C ASP A 140 11.45 14.42 26.86
N ARG A 141 12.73 14.82 26.91
CA ARG A 141 13.59 14.78 25.71
C ARG A 141 13.73 13.36 25.11
N PRO A 142 14.07 12.31 25.88
CA PRO A 142 14.09 10.95 25.36
C PRO A 142 12.76 10.47 24.75
N GLN A 143 11.62 10.83 25.35
CA GLN A 143 10.29 10.50 24.83
C GLN A 143 10.01 11.22 23.52
N ARG A 144 10.35 12.51 23.40
CA ARG A 144 10.21 13.26 22.14
C ARG A 144 11.02 12.62 21.01
N GLU A 145 12.27 12.26 21.26
CA GLU A 145 13.13 11.59 20.28
C GLU A 145 12.52 10.25 19.81
N LYS A 146 11.95 9.46 20.74
CA LYS A 146 11.23 8.21 20.41
C LYS A 146 9.98 8.44 19.57
N GLN A 147 9.19 9.48 19.87
CA GLN A 147 7.99 9.85 19.12
C GLN A 147 8.33 10.31 17.70
N ILE A 148 9.36 11.17 17.55
CA ILE A 148 9.88 11.59 16.24
C ILE A 148 10.33 10.36 15.44
N ALA A 149 11.12 9.46 16.05
CA ALA A 149 11.57 8.24 15.39
C ALA A 149 10.39 7.34 14.94
N ALA A 150 9.29 7.32 15.70
CA ALA A 150 8.07 6.60 15.31
C ALA A 150 7.39 7.22 14.08
N LEU A 151 7.28 8.55 14.01
CA LEU A 151 6.74 9.26 12.85
C LEU A 151 7.61 9.06 11.60
N LEU A 152 8.93 9.10 11.75
CA LEU A 152 9.86 8.79 10.66
C LEU A 152 9.65 7.36 10.15
N ARG A 153 9.54 6.36 11.04
CA ARG A 153 9.25 4.97 10.65
C ARG A 153 7.87 4.80 9.99
N ALA A 154 6.90 5.65 10.36
CA ALA A 154 5.60 5.75 9.69
C ALA A 154 5.66 6.45 8.32
N GLY A 155 6.81 6.98 7.92
CA GLY A 155 7.07 7.53 6.59
C GLY A 155 6.97 9.04 6.49
N HIS A 156 6.90 9.76 7.61
CA HIS A 156 6.82 11.22 7.65
C HIS A 156 8.20 11.87 7.49
N ARG A 157 8.22 13.12 7.02
CA ARG A 157 9.42 13.95 6.96
C ARG A 157 9.82 14.41 8.37
N LEU A 158 11.10 14.72 8.54
CA LEU A 158 11.67 15.08 9.84
C LEU A 158 11.11 16.40 10.39
N ASP A 159 10.92 17.39 9.52
CA ASP A 159 10.32 18.67 9.86
C ASP A 159 8.87 18.48 10.34
N SER A 160 8.03 17.76 9.60
CA SER A 160 6.65 17.45 10.02
C SER A 160 6.61 16.71 11.36
N ALA A 161 7.54 15.78 11.58
CA ALA A 161 7.62 15.03 12.83
C ALA A 161 8.03 15.92 14.01
N ARG A 162 8.99 16.83 13.81
CA ARG A 162 9.44 17.79 14.83
C ARG A 162 8.34 18.79 15.15
N GLU A 163 7.67 19.31 14.14
CA GLU A 163 6.61 20.30 14.30
C GLU A 163 5.48 19.76 15.19
N LEU A 164 4.98 18.55 14.89
CA LEU A 164 3.92 17.93 15.68
C LEU A 164 4.34 17.56 17.09
N VAL A 165 5.55 16.99 17.26
CA VAL A 165 6.00 16.53 18.59
C VAL A 165 6.32 17.70 19.52
N ASN A 166 6.79 18.82 18.96
CA ASN A 166 7.18 20.01 19.73
C ASN A 166 6.09 21.09 19.78
N ALA A 167 4.92 20.87 19.16
CA ALA A 167 3.82 21.81 19.18
C ALA A 167 3.41 22.16 20.63
N ALA A 168 3.22 23.45 20.89
CA ALA A 168 2.93 23.98 22.22
C ALA A 168 1.54 23.55 22.75
N SER A 169 0.61 23.24 21.85
CA SER A 169 -0.75 22.82 22.16
C SER A 169 -1.34 21.98 21.03
N MET A 170 -2.47 21.31 21.31
CA MET A 170 -3.23 20.59 20.28
C MET A 170 -3.69 21.56 19.17
N GLU A 171 -4.13 22.76 19.56
CA GLU A 171 -4.57 23.81 18.63
C GLU A 171 -3.45 24.28 17.71
N ALA A 172 -2.22 24.46 18.23
CA ALA A 172 -1.07 24.83 17.40
C ALA A 172 -0.73 23.74 16.37
N ALA A 173 -0.79 22.47 16.77
CA ALA A 173 -0.57 21.33 15.87
C ALA A 173 -1.66 21.22 14.79
N GLU A 174 -2.91 21.54 15.16
CA GLU A 174 -4.05 21.55 14.25
C GLU A 174 -3.97 22.70 13.24
N ALA A 175 -3.64 23.90 13.71
CA ALA A 175 -3.41 25.06 12.86
C ALA A 175 -2.29 24.82 11.85
N TRP A 176 -1.16 24.23 12.29
CA TRP A 176 -0.08 23.85 11.37
C TRP A 176 -0.54 22.86 10.29
N ALA A 177 -1.31 21.85 10.67
CA ALA A 177 -1.80 20.85 9.71
C ALA A 177 -2.93 21.35 8.81
N ALA A 178 -3.59 22.45 9.18
CA ALA A 178 -4.60 23.13 8.37
C ALA A 178 -3.99 24.12 7.36
N GLN A 179 -2.71 24.48 7.50
CA GLN A 179 -2.00 25.28 6.49
C GLN A 179 -1.94 24.47 5.19
N ASP A 180 -2.44 25.07 4.11
CA ASP A 180 -2.20 24.55 2.78
C ASP A 180 -0.70 24.62 2.47
N GLY A 181 -0.21 23.66 1.69
CA GLY A 181 1.16 23.75 1.17
C GLY A 181 1.20 24.92 0.19
N ASP A 182 2.27 25.72 0.23
CA ASP A 182 2.57 26.60 -0.89
C ASP A 182 2.66 25.71 -2.15
N GLU A 183 1.86 26.03 -3.17
CA GLU A 183 1.80 25.31 -4.46
C GLU A 183 3.17 25.22 -5.16
#